data_AF-A0A7K2EBA3-F1
#
_entry.id   AF-A0A7K2EBA3-F1
#
_cell.length_a   1.000
_cell.length_b   1.000
_cell.length_c   1.000
_cell.angle_alpha   90.00
_cell.angle_beta   90.00
_cell.angle_gamma   90.00
#
_symmetry.space_group_name_H-M   'P 1'
#
loop_
_entity.id
_entity.type
_entity.pdbx_description
1 polymer ?
#
loop_
_entity_poly.entity_id
_entity_poly.type
_entity_poly.pdbx_seq_one_letter_code
_entity_poly.pdbx_strand_id
1 'polypeptide(L)' 'MLAYMQRTTVMIPDDLDLRLRREAARRNMTISELTREAIERHVGGPRRLRAAGAGHSGRDDVSERIEEILAAEVTP' A
#
# COMPACT_ATOMS: atom_id res chain seq x y z
N MET A 1 -22.96 1.02 6.45
CA MET A 1 -22.36 -0.26 6.02
C MET A 1 -21.85 -0.95 7.28
N LEU A 2 -22.54 -1.99 7.76
CA LEU A 2 -22.03 -2.75 8.90
C LEU A 2 -20.69 -3.37 8.49
N ALA A 3 -19.62 -3.04 9.20
CA ALA A 3 -18.30 -3.63 8.96
C ALA A 3 -18.35 -5.10 9.40
N TYR A 4 -18.73 -6.00 8.51
CA TYR A 4 -18.68 -7.43 8.78
C TYR A 4 -17.24 -7.91 8.66
N MET A 5 -16.60 -8.21 9.79
CA MET A 5 -15.32 -8.90 9.81
C MET A 5 -15.53 -10.40 9.55
N GLN A 6 -14.72 -10.97 8.66
CA GLN A 6 -14.65 -12.41 8.46
C GLN A 6 -13.57 -13.02 9.36
N ARG A 7 -13.82 -14.23 9.89
CA ARG A 7 -12.85 -14.99 10.69
C ARG A 7 -12.09 -15.95 9.79
N THR A 8 -10.77 -15.81 9.78
CA THR A 8 -9.87 -16.71 9.06
C THR A 8 -8.96 -17.41 10.07
N THR A 9 -8.92 -18.74 10.04
CA THR A 9 -7.96 -19.53 10.83
C THR A 9 -6.71 -19.75 10.00
N VAL A 10 -5.54 -19.37 10.53
CA VAL A 10 -4.24 -19.55 9.88
C VAL A 10 -3.33 -20.33 10.83
N MET A 11 -2.80 -21.46 10.38
CA MET A 11 -1.79 -22.20 11.12
C MET A 11 -0.44 -21.50 10.98
N ILE A 12 0.25 -21.30 12.09
CA ILE A 12 1.58 -20.68 12.12
C ILE A 12 2.55 -21.55 12.93
N PRO A 13 3.86 -21.49 12.64
CA PRO A 13 4.87 -22.13 13.49
C PRO A 13 4.84 -21.60 14.94
N ASP A 14 5.18 -22.45 15.90
CA ASP A 14 5.17 -22.10 17.33
C ASP A 14 6.13 -20.96 17.67
N ASP A 15 7.29 -20.90 17.01
CA ASP A 15 8.26 -19.81 17.20
C ASP A 15 7.70 -18.46 16.72
N LEU A 16 6.86 -18.48 15.68
CA LEU A 16 6.18 -17.29 15.19
C LEU A 16 5.09 -16.84 16.16
N ASP A 17 4.28 -17.75 16.71
CA ASP A 17 3.28 -17.43 17.74
C ASP A 17 3.94 -16.79 18.97
N LEU A 18 5.06 -17.35 19.45
CA LEU A 18 5.80 -16.80 20.58
C LEU A 18 6.29 -15.37 20.33
N ARG A 19 6.82 -15.11 19.14
CA ARG A 19 7.26 -13.76 18.74
C ARG A 19 6.08 -12.80 18.63
N LEU A 20 4.96 -13.27 18.09
CA LEU A 20 3.74 -12.48 17.94
C LEU A 20 3.17 -12.05 19.30
N ARG A 21 3.11 -12.97 20.28
CA ARG A 21 2.68 -12.68 21.65
C ARG A 21 3.56 -11.66 22.36
N ARG A 22 4.88 -11.81 22.23
CA ARG A 22 5.85 -10.87 22.80
C ARG A 22 5.68 -9.48 22.22
N GLU A 23 5.48 -9.39 20.91
CA GLU A 23 5.31 -8.12 20.21
C GLU A 23 3.97 -7.45 20.58
N ALA A 24 2.89 -8.22 20.66
CA ALA A 24 1.58 -7.75 21.10
C ALA A 24 1.65 -7.18 22.53
N ALA A 25 2.30 -7.90 23.45
CA ALA A 25 2.54 -7.42 24.82
C ALA A 25 3.40 -6.15 24.86
N ARG A 26 4.48 -6.10 24.07
CA ARG A 26 5.38 -4.94 23.98
C ARG A 26 4.65 -3.68 23.51
N ARG A 27 3.69 -3.82 22.59
CA ARG A 27 2.91 -2.71 22.02
C ARG A 27 1.59 -2.44 22.76
N ASN A 28 1.27 -3.22 23.80
CA ASN A 28 -0.01 -3.19 24.49
C ASN A 28 -1.21 -3.32 23.52
N MET A 29 -1.10 -4.26 22.57
CA MET A 29 -2.12 -4.57 21.56
C MET A 29 -2.58 -6.02 21.69
N THR A 30 -3.77 -6.33 21.18
CA THR A 30 -4.20 -7.73 21.03
C THR A 30 -3.45 -8.41 19.87
N ILE A 31 -3.33 -9.73 19.94
CA ILE A 31 -2.82 -10.56 18.84
C ILE A 31 -3.58 -10.29 17.53
N SER A 32 -4.91 -10.15 17.61
CA SER A 32 -5.76 -9.91 16.45
C SER A 32 -5.53 -8.53 15.82
N GLU A 33 -5.31 -7.49 16.62
CA GLU A 33 -4.98 -6.16 16.12
C GLU A 33 -3.61 -6.13 15.45
N LEU A 34 -2.59 -6.69 16.10
CA LEU A 34 -1.25 -6.78 15.53
C LEU A 34 -1.25 -7.60 14.23
N THR A 35 -1.99 -8.71 14.20
CA THR A 35 -2.13 -9.55 13.00
C THR A 35 -2.82 -8.79 11.86
N ARG A 36 -3.89 -8.03 12.16
CA ARG A 36 -4.56 -7.20 11.16
C ARG A 36 -3.64 -6.12 10.61
N GLU A 37 -2.92 -5.40 11.47
CA GLU A 37 -1.93 -4.38 11.07
C GLU A 37 -0.86 -4.99 10.15
N ALA A 38 -0.33 -6.17 10.52
CA ALA A 38 0.68 -6.88 9.72
C ALA A 38 0.14 -7.29 8.34
N ILE A 39 -1.09 -7.80 8.29
CA ILE A 39 -1.75 -8.17 7.03
C ILE A 39 -1.97 -6.92 6.16
N GLU A 40 -2.57 -5.86 6.70
CA GLU A 40 -2.82 -4.60 5.99
C GLU A 40 -1.54 -3.98 5.42
N ARG A 41 -0.45 -4.02 6.20
CA ARG A 41 0.86 -3.55 5.74
C ARG A 41 1.45 -4.43 4.63
N HIS A 42 1.24 -5.74 4.71
CA HIS A 42 1.77 -6.69 3.73
C HIS A 42 1.00 -6.67 2.41
N VAL A 43 -0.33 -6.68 2.46
CA VAL A 43 -1.18 -6.60 1.25
C VAL A 43 -1.20 -5.18 0.65
N GLY A 44 -0.85 -4.18 1.46
CA GLY A 44 -0.97 -2.77 1.11
C GLY A 44 -2.42 -2.29 1.22
N GLY A 45 -2.59 -0.98 1.37
CA GLY A 45 -3.90 -0.34 1.17
C GLY A 45 -4.36 -0.42 -0.29
N PRO A 46 -5.55 0.11 -0.62
CA PRO A 46 -6.01 0.22 -2.01
C PRO A 46 -4.87 0.77 -2.87
N ARG A 47 -4.51 0.07 -3.96
CA ARG A 47 -3.46 0.54 -4.86
C ARG A 47 -3.86 1.93 -5.34
N ARG A 48 -3.24 2.98 -4.78
CA ARG A 48 -3.36 4.33 -5.32
C ARG A 48 -2.67 4.30 -6.67
N LEU A 49 -3.45 4.24 -7.73
CA LEU A 49 -2.96 4.35 -9.10
C LEU A 49 -2.22 5.68 -9.19
N ARG A 50 -0.88 5.64 -9.18
CA ARG A 50 -0.04 6.84 -9.29
C ARG A 50 -0.18 7.53 -10.66
N ALA A 51 -0.77 6.83 -11.62
CA ALA A 51 -1.10 7.28 -12.95
C ALA A 51 -2.62 7.50 -13.16
N ALA A 52 -3.43 7.59 -12.09
CA ALA A 52 -4.81 8.03 -12.23
C ALA A 52 -4.81 9.46 -12.81
N GLY A 53 -5.22 9.58 -14.07
CA GLY A 53 -5.17 10.82 -14.84
C GLY A 53 -3.90 11.08 -15.64
N ALA A 54 -3.00 10.10 -15.76
CA ALA A 54 -1.95 10.14 -16.77
C ALA A 54 -2.60 10.21 -18.16
N GLY A 55 -2.28 11.25 -18.92
CA GLY A 55 -2.92 11.54 -20.22
C GLY A 55 -4.12 12.49 -20.17
N HIS A 56 -4.56 12.96 -19.00
CA HIS A 56 -5.60 14.01 -18.90
C HIS A 56 -5.05 15.45 -19.08
N SER A 57 -3.90 15.62 -19.73
CA SER A 57 -3.34 16.95 -20.04
C SER A 57 -4.18 17.75 -21.05
N GLY A 58 -5.11 17.09 -21.76
CA GLY A 58 -5.88 17.68 -22.86
C GLY A 58 -5.03 17.97 -24.09
N ARG A 59 -3.83 17.38 -24.16
CA ARG A 59 -2.87 17.54 -25.25
C ARG A 59 -2.55 16.17 -25.83
N ASP A 60 -2.78 16.02 -27.13
CA ASP A 60 -2.63 14.74 -27.84
C ASP A 60 -1.26 14.60 -28.52
N ASP A 61 -0.48 15.70 -28.61
CA ASP A 61 0.79 15.82 -29.33
C ASP A 61 2.04 15.72 -28.43
N VAL A 62 1.86 15.54 -27.12
CA VAL A 62 2.97 15.58 -26.14
C VAL A 62 4.07 14.57 -26.45
N SER A 63 3.70 13.39 -26.96
CA SER A 63 4.67 12.34 -27.31
C SER A 63 5.50 12.71 -28.54
N GLU A 64 4.92 13.44 -29.48
CA GLU A 64 5.57 13.86 -30.73
C GLU A 64 6.52 15.03 -30.50
N ARG A 65 6.27 15.83 -29.45
CA ARG A 65 7.01 17.06 -29.12
C ARG A 65 7.94 16.91 -27.92
N ILE A 66 8.24 15.69 -27.51
CA ILE A 66 8.99 15.43 -26.27
C ILE A 66 10.34 16.18 -26.23
N GLU A 67 11.07 16.22 -27.33
CA GLU A 67 12.38 16.90 -27.42
C GLU A 67 12.26 18.42 -27.32
N GLU A 68 11.23 19.01 -27.97
CA GLU A 68 10.97 20.46 -27.92
C GLU A 68 10.58 20.90 -26.51
N ILE A 69 9.72 20.13 -25.84
CA ILE A 69 9.26 20.39 -24.48
C ILE A 69 10.42 20.30 -23.49
N LEU A 70 11.21 19.23 -23.56
CA LEU A 70 12.36 19.04 -22.67
C LEU A 70 13.41 20.14 -22.86
N ALA A 71 13.69 20.55 -24.11
CA ALA A 71 14.60 21.66 -24.37
C ALA A 71 14.13 22.98 -23.75
N ALA A 72 12.82 23.25 -23.74
CA ALA A 72 12.24 24.45 -23.14
C ALA A 72 12.24 24.41 -21.61
N GLU A 73 11.98 23.25 -21.00
CA GLU A 73 11.81 23.12 -19.53
C GLU A 73 13.12 22.87 -18.77
N VAL A 74 14.17 22.35 -19.42
CA VAL A 74 15.45 21.97 -18.77
C VAL A 74 16.49 23.09 -18.76
N THR A 75 16.13 24.31 -19.18
CA THR A 75 17.06 25.45 -19.07
C THR A 75 17.23 25.87 -17.59
N PRO A 76 18.46 26.01 -17.07
CA PRO A 76 18.71 26.43 -15.68
C PRO A 76 18.24 27.84 -15.36
#